data_AF-A0A2V5PKN3-F1
#
_entry.id   AF-A0A2V5PKN3-F1
#
_cell.length_a   1.000
_cell.length_b   1.000
_cell.length_c   1.000
_cell.angle_alpha   90.00
_cell.angle_beta   90.00
_cell.angle_gamma   90.00
#
_symmetry.space_group_name_H-M   'P 1'
#
loop_
_entity.id
_entity.type
_entity.pdbx_description
1 polymer ?
#
loop_
_entity_poly.entity_id
_entity_poly.type
_entity_poly.pdbx_seq_one_letter_code
_entity_poly.pdbx_strand_id
1 'polypeptide(L)' 'MNITNSAAFTLEQHGLTVGNVHHNLPPSALYEHAIRYEKDASIAENGALVAYSGVKTGRSPK' A
#
# COMPACT_ATOMS: atom_id res chain seq x y z
N MET A 1 -33.26 6.78 15.13
CA MET A 1 -32.23 6.55 14.09
C MET A 1 -30.87 6.73 14.77
N ASN A 2 -30.23 5.63 15.17
CA ASN A 2 -28.93 5.70 15.82
C ASN A 2 -27.84 5.77 14.75
N ILE A 3 -27.33 6.97 14.52
CA ILE A 3 -26.09 7.20 13.77
C ILE A 3 -24.93 6.67 14.62
N THR A 4 -24.51 5.43 14.37
CA THR A 4 -23.27 4.91 14.94
C THR A 4 -22.11 5.65 14.30
N ASN A 5 -21.55 6.62 15.03
CA ASN A 5 -20.31 7.30 14.74
C ASN A 5 -19.21 6.24 14.57
N SER A 6 -18.96 5.82 13.33
CA SER A 6 -17.85 4.92 13.01
C SER A 6 -16.58 5.71 13.27
N ALA A 7 -15.88 5.38 14.36
CA ALA A 7 -14.58 5.97 14.65
C ALA A 7 -13.68 5.81 13.42
N ALA A 8 -12.99 6.88 13.04
CA ALA A 8 -12.01 6.84 11.97
C ALA A 8 -11.00 5.71 12.26
N PHE A 9 -10.73 4.87 11.27
CA PHE A 9 -9.79 3.77 11.42
C PHE A 9 -8.39 4.34 11.71
N THR A 10 -7.84 4.04 12.89
CA THR A 10 -6.55 4.55 13.38
C THR A 10 -5.59 3.41 13.72
N LEU A 11 -4.29 3.69 13.60
CA LEU A 11 -3.19 2.78 13.93
C LEU A 11 -2.49 3.14 15.25
N GLU A 12 -3.04 4.07 16.04
CA GLU A 12 -2.46 4.55 17.30
C GLU A 12 -2.21 3.43 18.31
N GLN A 13 -3.07 2.41 18.34
CA GLN A 13 -2.89 1.22 19.19
C GLN A 13 -1.59 0.44 18.88
N HIS A 14 -1.02 0.63 17.69
CA HIS A 14 0.26 0.07 17.26
C HIS A 14 1.41 1.10 17.37
N GLY A 15 1.16 2.26 17.97
CA GLY A 15 2.14 3.35 18.10
C GLY A 15 2.42 4.11 16.82
N LEU A 16 1.55 4.01 15.80
CA LEU A 16 1.72 4.69 14.52
C LEU A 16 0.81 5.92 14.42
N THR A 17 1.40 7.08 14.16
CA THR A 17 0.68 8.34 13.88
C THR A 17 0.94 8.74 12.43
N VAL A 18 -0.07 8.64 11.58
CA VAL A 18 0.02 8.90 10.14
C VAL A 18 -1.11 9.80 9.68
N GLY A 19 -0.87 10.62 8.65
CA GLY A 19 -1.89 11.53 8.12
C GLY A 19 -2.99 10.83 7.32
N ASN A 20 -2.66 9.75 6.62
CA ASN A 20 -3.59 9.02 5.76
C ASN A 20 -3.46 7.52 6.00
N VAL A 21 -4.60 6.83 6.12
CA VAL A 21 -4.67 5.36 6.16
C VAL A 21 -5.46 4.88 4.96
N HIS A 22 -4.80 4.10 4.10
CA HIS A 22 -5.43 3.46 2.95
C HIS A 22 -5.74 2.00 3.30
N HIS A 23 -7.01 1.67 3.52
CA HIS A 23 -7.45 0.33 3.88
C HIS A 23 -8.28 -0.29 2.75
N ASN A 24 -7.92 -1.50 2.32
CA ASN A 24 -8.59 -2.26 1.27
C ASN A 24 -8.79 -1.48 -0.05
N LEU A 25 -7.73 -0.84 -0.53
CA LEU A 25 -7.77 -0.14 -1.82
C LEU A 25 -8.06 -1.11 -2.97
N PRO A 26 -8.82 -0.67 -4.00
CA PRO A 26 -8.98 -1.46 -5.20
C PRO A 26 -7.63 -1.59 -5.95
N PRO A 27 -7.45 -2.64 -6.77
CA PRO A 27 -6.23 -2.84 -7.54
C PRO A 27 -5.79 -1.61 -8.35
N SER A 28 -6.71 -0.86 -8.96
CA SER A 28 -6.39 0.35 -9.73
C SER A 28 -5.68 1.41 -8.88
N ALA A 29 -6.18 1.68 -7.67
CA ALA A 29 -5.56 2.63 -6.76
C ALA A 29 -4.20 2.13 -6.26
N LEU A 30 -4.02 0.81 -6.08
CA LEU A 30 -2.72 0.23 -5.76
C LEU A 30 -1.71 0.43 -6.89
N TYR A 31 -2.12 0.27 -8.15
CA TYR A 31 -1.28 0.56 -9.32
C TYR A 31 -0.87 2.04 -9.34
N GLU A 32 -1.83 2.96 -9.15
CA GLU A 32 -1.54 4.40 -9.12
C GLU A 32 -0.54 4.76 -8.02
N HIS A 33 -0.71 4.20 -6.82
CA HIS A 33 0.21 4.42 -5.71
C HIS A 33 1.61 3.87 -6.02
N ALA A 34 1.71 2.67 -6.59
CA ALA A 34 2.99 2.09 -6.97
C ALA A 34 3.73 2.99 -7.96
N ILE A 35 3.07 3.40 -9.05
CA ILE A 35 3.72 4.25 -10.07
C ILE A 35 4.05 5.66 -9.56
N ARG A 36 3.25 6.20 -8.63
CA ARG A 36 3.47 7.54 -8.11
C ARG A 36 4.57 7.63 -7.06
N TYR A 37 4.69 6.62 -6.21
CA TYR A 37 5.51 6.71 -5.00
C TYR A 37 6.67 5.71 -4.95
N GLU A 38 6.61 4.59 -5.67
CA GLU A 38 7.70 3.62 -5.75
C GLU A 38 8.55 3.89 -6.99
N LYS A 39 9.81 4.25 -6.78
CA LYS A 39 10.70 4.71 -7.86
C LYS A 39 10.99 3.60 -8.88
N ASP A 40 11.12 2.36 -8.40
CA ASP A 40 11.50 1.23 -9.23
C ASP A 40 10.28 0.39 -9.66
N ALA A 41 9.08 0.98 -9.62
CA ALA A 41 7.86 0.41 -10.14
C ALA A 41 7.59 0.88 -11.58
N SER A 42 7.12 -0.02 -12.44
CA SER A 42 6.74 0.27 -13.82
C SER A 42 5.59 -0.60 -14.30
N ILE A 43 4.96 -0.23 -15.41
CA ILE A 43 3.91 -1.03 -16.05
C ILE A 43 4.51 -1.67 -17.30
N ALA A 44 4.44 -3.00 -17.39
CA ALA A 44 4.86 -3.74 -18.58
C ALA A 44 3.88 -3.53 -19.73
N GLU A 45 4.29 -3.87 -20.96
CA GLU A 45 3.46 -3.72 -22.17
C GLU A 45 2.08 -4.40 -22.05
N ASN A 46 2.01 -5.53 -21.34
CA ASN A 46 0.77 -6.27 -21.12
C ASN A 46 -0.07 -5.74 -19.94
N GLY A 47 0.33 -4.62 -19.32
CA GLY A 47 -0.37 -4.02 -18.19
C GLY A 47 0.00 -4.58 -16.81
N ALA A 48 0.93 -5.53 -16.71
CA ALA A 48 1.37 -6.04 -15.41
C ALA A 48 2.24 -5.02 -14.66
N LEU A 49 2.02 -4.88 -13.35
CA LEU A 49 2.90 -4.12 -12.47
C LEU A 49 4.22 -4.87 -12.27
N VAL A 50 5.33 -4.21 -12.58
CA VAL A 50 6.69 -4.69 -12.35
C VAL A 50 7.30 -3.90 -11.20
N ALA A 51 7.81 -4.61 -10.19
CA ALA A 51 8.49 -4.02 -9.03
C ALA A 51 9.87 -4.67 -8.85
N TYR A 52 10.84 -3.87 -8.41
CA TYR A 52 12.21 -4.32 -8.14
C TYR A 52 12.47 -4.44 -6.63
N SER A 53 12.96 -5.61 -6.17
CA SER A 53 13.20 -5.88 -4.74
C SER A 53 14.62 -5.58 -4.26
N GLY A 54 15.48 -5.04 -5.14
CA GLY A 54 16.85 -4.69 -4.80
C GLY A 54 17.71 -5.89 -4.40
N VAL A 55 18.47 -5.73 -3.32
CA VAL A 55 19.45 -6.72 -2.84
C VAL A 55 18.78 -8.01 -2.35
N LYS A 56 17.55 -7.94 -1.82
CA LYS A 56 16.84 -9.10 -1.28
C LYS A 56 15.87 -9.65 -2.32
N THR A 57 16.39 -10.46 -3.24
CA THR A 57 15.61 -11.10 -4.31
C THR A 57 14.94 -12.42 -3.89
N GLY A 58 15.09 -12.83 -2.62
CA GLY A 58 14.54 -14.07 -2.09
C GLY A 58 14.45 -14.07 -0.56
N ARG A 59 14.23 -15.26 0.03
CA ARG A 59 14.11 -15.43 1.48
C ARG A 59 15.44 -15.19 2.19
N SER A 60 15.39 -14.64 3.41
CA SER A 60 16.54 -14.51 4.32
C SER A 60 16.33 -15.43 5.55
N PRO A 61 16.70 -16.73 5.47
CA PRO A 61 16.33 -17.71 6.49
C PRO A 61 17.22 -17.72 7.75
N LYS A 62 18.32 -16.96 7.78
CA LYS A 62 19.23 -16.86 8.92
C LYS A 62 18.89 -15.67 9.79
#